data_AF-A0A174FI17-F1
#
_entry.id   AF-A0A174FI17-F1
#
_cell.length_a   1.000
_cell.length_b   1.000
_cell.length_c   1.000
_cell.angle_alpha   90.00
_cell.angle_beta   90.00
_cell.angle_gamma   90.00
#
_symmetry.space_group_name_H-M   'P 1'
#
loop_
_entity.id
_entity.type
_entity.pdbx_description
1 polymer ?
#
loop_
_entity_poly.entity_id
_entity_poly.type
_entity_poly.pdbx_seq_one_letter_code
_entity_poly.pdbx_strand_id
1 'polypeptide(L)'
;MKKICYYCIGILSLFSCQQETELAETSPSGGEQIQFVLAVDNDKNTRVTTDDSFKTFFNEGDAVGVFAVSHLPGNSTALQSQGNYIDNRKLTLKDGEWIMEGTPVYFPKNGEVLDFYAYYPYSKNINPTAINYDASKSMYDLMLAKTVDLASSSGTVQLLFKHQLTLVDVKLTSGGGKNIEMKNVIPACTFNLAQIGTPDKMKLADEETSMGNIDFDEERKKNFRAYIPSQPLQELSFIIKAGNSEHEYSPANKQFEPGKAYSYQIASKLVDLPSLPNCYMVKPGGEITFPVLKAYEVWRQESYCGNPDLSGTLSVSLLWMDTEDLIPEQGVILSKDGQQADKSTITVRTSAGKQGNAVIAVKIGNDTRWVWHIWVTDYNPDEHTYAYDNNGDGVTDYYFMDRNLGALTDDANNPNSVGCFYQGGRNTPFPTSSVTFPGEGASVADIQLFGHNGNKPKIKVEAIWGDDQGQSIRRVLKDPLLFISAKGEPYSWVTTNPNASNDLAADFWPNSKTKEKTIYDPSPAGWMLPIYKNGKSPWENLPTTYTEYLASAGTAFGNYPLAGRLKFDGTFQWATKSAMIYCGESSSNLKTYMVMLAKDQNKIDNNYYSRANAMPVRCVKIAK
;
A
#
# COMPACT_ATOMS: atom_id res chain seq x y z
N MET A 1 0.07 -46.97 -4.31
CA MET A 1 -1.10 -47.64 -4.91
C MET A 1 -1.94 -46.61 -5.63
N LYS A 2 -2.08 -46.74 -6.95
CA LYS A 2 -2.88 -45.87 -7.82
C LYS A 2 -4.37 -46.06 -7.53
N LYS A 3 -5.15 -44.98 -7.46
CA LYS A 3 -6.61 -45.04 -7.68
C LYS A 3 -7.02 -43.94 -8.67
N ILE A 4 -7.43 -44.42 -9.83
CA ILE A 4 -8.05 -43.72 -10.94
C ILE A 4 -9.55 -43.69 -10.63
N CYS A 5 -10.19 -42.51 -10.66
CA CYS A 5 -11.64 -42.39 -10.65
C CYS A 5 -12.10 -41.85 -12.01
N TYR A 6 -12.79 -42.69 -12.77
CA TYR A 6 -13.58 -42.30 -13.93
C TYR A 6 -14.93 -41.77 -13.45
N TYR A 7 -15.36 -40.60 -13.94
CA TYR A 7 -16.76 -40.17 -13.86
C TYR A 7 -17.41 -40.33 -15.24
N CYS A 8 -18.32 -41.30 -15.35
CA CYS A 8 -19.29 -41.42 -16.43
C CYS A 8 -20.54 -40.62 -16.02
N ILE A 9 -20.94 -39.63 -16.81
CA ILE A 9 -22.22 -38.93 -16.64
C ILE A 9 -23.24 -39.59 -17.58
N GLY A 10 -24.22 -40.27 -16.98
CA GLY A 10 -25.39 -40.80 -17.66
C GLY A 10 -26.48 -39.73 -17.76
N ILE A 11 -27.01 -39.53 -18.96
CA ILE A 11 -28.16 -38.69 -19.28
C ILE A 11 -29.42 -39.45 -18.86
N LEU A 12 -30.22 -38.87 -17.96
CA LEU A 12 -31.58 -39.31 -17.64
C LEU A 12 -32.57 -38.33 -18.27
N SER A 13 -33.32 -38.80 -19.26
CA SER A 13 -34.49 -38.12 -19.82
C SER A 13 -35.74 -38.48 -19.02
N LEU A 14 -36.45 -37.47 -18.51
CA LEU A 14 -37.81 -37.62 -17.98
C LEU A 14 -38.78 -36.98 -18.97
N PHE A 15 -39.67 -37.81 -19.52
CA PHE A 15 -40.83 -37.39 -20.29
C PHE A 15 -41.90 -36.83 -19.35
N SER A 16 -42.41 -35.64 -19.68
CA SER A 16 -43.64 -35.08 -19.14
C SER A 16 -44.51 -34.66 -20.33
N CYS A 17 -45.54 -35.46 -20.62
CA CYS A 17 -46.64 -35.05 -21.50
C CYS A 17 -47.49 -34.02 -20.77
N GLN A 18 -47.62 -32.83 -21.35
CA GLN A 18 -48.77 -31.96 -21.12
C GLN A 18 -49.32 -31.47 -22.45
N GLN A 19 -50.64 -31.32 -22.44
CA GLN A 19 -51.59 -31.39 -23.53
C GLN A 19 -51.60 -30.10 -24.36
N GLU A 20 -51.63 -30.25 -25.69
CA GLU A 20 -51.74 -29.17 -26.65
C GLU A 20 -52.98 -28.30 -26.39
N THR A 21 -52.78 -26.99 -26.31
CA THR A 21 -53.79 -26.00 -26.67
C THR A 21 -53.15 -25.12 -27.74
N GLU A 22 -53.49 -25.40 -29.00
CA GLU A 22 -53.14 -24.55 -30.14
C GLU A 22 -53.74 -23.16 -29.94
N LEU A 23 -52.89 -22.20 -29.63
CA LEU A 23 -53.03 -20.82 -30.09
C LEU A 23 -51.80 -20.56 -30.95
N ALA A 24 -51.97 -20.77 -32.25
CA ALA A 24 -50.99 -20.42 -33.26
C ALA A 24 -50.79 -18.90 -33.26
N GLU A 25 -49.82 -18.41 -32.49
CA GLU A 25 -49.14 -17.17 -32.82
C GLU A 25 -48.22 -17.48 -34.00
N THR A 26 -48.70 -17.20 -35.20
CA THR A 26 -47.89 -17.23 -36.41
C THR A 26 -46.67 -16.33 -36.21
N SER A 27 -45.50 -16.94 -36.03
CA SER A 27 -44.22 -16.23 -36.04
C SER A 27 -44.12 -15.41 -37.35
N PRO A 28 -43.76 -14.11 -37.31
CA PRO A 28 -43.69 -13.27 -38.51
C PRO A 28 -42.69 -13.74 -39.57
N SER A 29 -41.79 -14.66 -39.22
CA SER A 29 -40.74 -15.19 -40.10
C SER A 29 -40.37 -16.62 -39.69
N GLY A 30 -41.07 -17.64 -40.19
CA GLY A 30 -40.82 -19.06 -39.83
C GLY A 30 -39.44 -19.68 -40.19
N GLY A 31 -38.36 -19.16 -39.61
CA GLY A 31 -37.05 -19.81 -39.44
C GLY A 31 -36.79 -20.04 -37.95
N GLU A 32 -35.81 -20.88 -37.57
CA GLU A 32 -35.50 -21.15 -36.16
C GLU A 32 -34.87 -19.92 -35.47
N GLN A 33 -35.24 -19.67 -34.21
CA GLN A 33 -34.67 -18.57 -33.42
C GLN A 33 -33.21 -18.86 -33.09
N ILE A 34 -32.34 -17.86 -33.23
CA ILE A 34 -30.91 -17.99 -32.92
C ILE A 34 -30.72 -18.00 -31.40
N GLN A 35 -30.06 -19.04 -30.90
CA GLN A 35 -29.62 -19.17 -29.51
C GLN A 35 -28.09 -19.14 -29.42
N PHE A 36 -27.54 -18.67 -28.31
CA PHE A 36 -26.10 -18.50 -28.12
C PHE A 36 -25.57 -19.29 -26.93
N VAL A 37 -24.44 -19.98 -27.16
CA VAL A 37 -23.62 -20.59 -26.11
C VAL A 37 -22.21 -20.03 -26.23
N LEU A 38 -21.73 -19.39 -25.17
CA LEU A 38 -20.40 -18.77 -25.14
C LEU A 38 -19.49 -19.49 -24.15
N ALA A 39 -18.23 -19.64 -24.53
CA ALA A 39 -17.17 -20.15 -23.67
C ALA A 39 -15.87 -19.39 -23.92
N VAL A 40 -14.95 -19.42 -22.95
CA VAL A 40 -13.58 -18.94 -23.11
C VAL A 40 -12.67 -20.13 -23.37
N ASP A 41 -11.79 -20.00 -24.36
CA ASP A 41 -10.80 -21.01 -24.70
C ASP A 41 -9.67 -21.03 -23.66
N ASN A 42 -9.76 -21.99 -22.73
CA ASN A 42 -8.82 -22.14 -21.62
C ASN A 42 -7.75 -23.17 -21.97
N ASP A 43 -6.70 -22.72 -22.65
CA ASP A 43 -5.54 -23.56 -22.91
C ASP A 43 -4.85 -23.94 -21.57
N LYS A 44 -4.74 -25.24 -21.28
CA LYS A 44 -4.36 -25.78 -19.95
C LYS A 44 -2.94 -25.44 -19.47
N ASN A 45 -2.13 -24.75 -20.29
CA ASN A 45 -0.74 -24.37 -19.97
C ASN A 45 -0.59 -22.90 -19.56
N THR A 46 -1.67 -22.14 -19.48
CA THR A 46 -1.60 -20.70 -19.23
C THR A 46 -2.40 -20.30 -17.98
N ARG A 47 -1.68 -20.12 -16.86
CA ARG A 47 -1.90 -19.14 -15.75
C ARG A 47 -2.28 -19.69 -14.37
N VAL A 48 -1.71 -19.01 -13.36
CA VAL A 48 -2.20 -18.89 -11.99
C VAL A 48 -3.10 -17.65 -11.97
N THR A 49 -4.37 -17.75 -11.57
CA THR A 49 -5.26 -16.59 -11.35
C THR A 49 -5.99 -16.74 -10.02
N THR A 50 -6.09 -15.63 -9.26
CA THR A 50 -6.69 -15.56 -7.91
C THR A 50 -7.58 -14.31 -7.74
N ASP A 51 -8.02 -13.63 -8.80
CA ASP A 51 -8.79 -12.38 -8.72
C ASP A 51 -9.81 -12.20 -9.87
N ASP A 52 -10.95 -11.57 -9.56
CA ASP A 52 -12.13 -11.33 -10.40
C ASP A 52 -11.88 -10.37 -11.57
N SER A 53 -10.78 -9.60 -11.52
CA SER A 53 -10.40 -8.64 -12.57
C SER A 53 -9.70 -9.29 -13.78
N PHE A 54 -9.38 -10.60 -13.72
CA PHE A 54 -8.55 -11.30 -14.72
C PHE A 54 -9.15 -12.66 -15.10
N LYS A 55 -10.41 -12.61 -15.56
CA LYS A 55 -11.30 -13.75 -15.71
C LYS A 55 -10.91 -14.67 -16.87
N THR A 56 -11.01 -15.98 -16.64
CA THR A 56 -10.96 -17.04 -17.67
C THR A 56 -12.35 -17.64 -17.93
N PHE A 57 -13.40 -16.92 -17.49
CA PHE A 57 -14.80 -17.30 -17.57
C PHE A 57 -15.67 -16.04 -17.54
N PHE A 58 -16.91 -16.14 -18.01
CA PHE A 58 -17.88 -15.05 -17.93
C PHE A 58 -18.65 -15.09 -16.61
N ASN A 59 -18.96 -13.92 -16.06
CA ASN A 59 -19.78 -13.74 -14.86
C ASN A 59 -21.12 -13.12 -15.21
N GLU A 60 -22.08 -13.29 -14.30
CA GLU A 60 -23.37 -12.60 -14.35
C GLU A 60 -23.20 -11.10 -14.62
N GLY A 61 -23.91 -10.60 -15.63
CA GLY A 61 -23.83 -9.21 -16.09
C GLY A 61 -22.73 -8.90 -17.12
N ASP A 62 -21.79 -9.82 -17.38
CA ASP A 62 -20.81 -9.64 -18.47
C ASP A 62 -21.55 -9.57 -19.83
N ALA A 63 -21.08 -8.70 -20.72
CA ALA A 63 -21.72 -8.43 -21.99
C ALA A 63 -20.74 -8.45 -23.16
N VAL A 64 -21.17 -9.04 -24.28
CA VAL A 64 -20.43 -9.10 -25.54
C VAL A 64 -21.18 -8.37 -26.66
N GLY A 65 -20.46 -7.91 -27.67
CA GLY A 65 -21.07 -7.42 -28.91
C GLY A 65 -21.01 -8.48 -30.00
N VAL A 66 -22.15 -8.72 -30.66
CA VAL A 66 -22.29 -9.72 -31.72
C VAL A 66 -22.61 -9.04 -33.05
N PHE A 67 -21.90 -9.45 -34.09
CA PHE A 67 -22.18 -9.14 -35.49
C PHE A 67 -22.42 -10.45 -36.26
N ALA A 68 -23.20 -10.37 -37.34
CA ALA A 68 -23.37 -11.49 -38.25
C ALA A 68 -23.55 -11.03 -39.69
N VAL A 69 -23.02 -11.77 -40.66
CA VAL A 69 -23.26 -11.55 -42.10
C VAL A 69 -23.92 -12.78 -42.71
N SER A 70 -24.78 -12.58 -43.71
CA SER A 70 -25.43 -13.65 -44.46
C SER A 70 -24.78 -13.83 -45.83
N HIS A 71 -24.67 -15.07 -46.28
CA HIS A 71 -24.26 -15.42 -47.65
C HIS A 71 -24.75 -16.80 -48.05
N LEU A 72 -24.68 -17.09 -49.35
CA LEU A 72 -24.88 -18.45 -49.85
C LEU A 72 -23.67 -19.34 -49.51
N PRO A 73 -23.88 -20.66 -49.26
CA PRO A 73 -22.79 -21.61 -49.03
C PRO A 73 -21.75 -21.56 -50.16
N GLY A 74 -20.47 -21.49 -49.80
CA GLY A 74 -19.34 -21.40 -50.74
C GLY A 74 -19.07 -20.00 -51.31
N ASN A 75 -19.90 -19.00 -50.99
CA ASN A 75 -19.61 -17.58 -51.20
C ASN A 75 -19.08 -16.94 -49.92
N SER A 76 -18.68 -15.67 -49.99
CA SER A 76 -18.28 -14.86 -48.83
C SER A 76 -18.90 -13.46 -48.90
N THR A 77 -19.44 -12.98 -47.78
CA THR A 77 -19.87 -11.57 -47.61
C THR A 77 -18.93 -10.88 -46.63
N ALA A 78 -18.45 -9.68 -46.99
CA ALA A 78 -17.56 -8.92 -46.13
C ALA A 78 -18.30 -8.25 -44.98
N LEU A 79 -17.80 -8.41 -43.75
CA LEU A 79 -18.28 -7.69 -42.56
C LEU A 79 -18.11 -6.18 -42.73
N GLN A 80 -19.21 -5.44 -42.64
CA GLN A 80 -19.27 -3.98 -42.73
C GLN A 80 -19.33 -3.34 -41.34
N SER A 81 -19.21 -2.01 -41.28
CA SER A 81 -19.38 -1.28 -40.03
C SER A 81 -20.85 -1.21 -39.57
N GLN A 82 -21.78 -1.21 -40.53
CA GLN A 82 -23.24 -1.23 -40.35
C GLN A 82 -23.90 -1.87 -41.58
N GLY A 83 -25.16 -2.26 -41.45
CA GLY A 83 -25.94 -2.89 -42.52
C GLY A 83 -25.68 -4.40 -42.65
N ASN A 84 -25.09 -5.02 -41.63
CA ASN A 84 -24.91 -6.47 -41.58
C ASN A 84 -26.24 -7.17 -41.18
N TYR A 85 -26.25 -8.50 -41.18
CA TYR A 85 -27.40 -9.27 -40.71
C TYR A 85 -27.69 -9.01 -39.22
N ILE A 86 -26.62 -8.89 -38.42
CA ILE A 86 -26.65 -8.41 -37.03
C ILE A 86 -25.56 -7.34 -36.90
N ASP A 87 -25.93 -6.16 -36.40
CA ASP A 87 -25.01 -5.06 -36.12
C ASP A 87 -24.86 -4.81 -34.62
N ASN A 88 -23.67 -5.11 -34.07
CA ASN A 88 -23.24 -4.87 -32.70
C ASN A 88 -24.30 -5.11 -31.62
N ARG A 89 -25.05 -6.22 -31.72
CA ARG A 89 -26.11 -6.54 -30.75
C ARG A 89 -25.48 -6.97 -29.43
N LYS A 90 -25.92 -6.33 -28.35
CA LYS A 90 -25.49 -6.66 -27.00
C LYS A 90 -26.08 -8.01 -26.58
N LEU A 91 -25.22 -8.90 -26.12
CA LEU A 91 -25.59 -10.18 -25.53
C LEU A 91 -25.05 -10.18 -24.09
N THR A 92 -25.94 -10.32 -23.09
CA THR A 92 -25.58 -10.22 -21.66
C THR A 92 -25.85 -11.54 -20.97
N LEU A 93 -24.90 -12.01 -20.15
CA LEU A 93 -25.10 -13.18 -19.31
C LEU A 93 -26.04 -12.83 -18.16
N LYS A 94 -27.20 -13.48 -18.11
CA LYS A 94 -28.22 -13.32 -17.08
C LYS A 94 -28.79 -14.64 -16.61
N ASP A 95 -28.75 -14.90 -15.31
CA ASP A 95 -29.22 -16.15 -14.69
C ASP A 95 -28.63 -17.42 -15.35
N GLY A 96 -27.37 -17.32 -15.80
CA GLY A 96 -26.67 -18.40 -16.52
C GLY A 96 -27.01 -18.53 -18.01
N GLU A 97 -27.88 -17.67 -18.56
CA GLU A 97 -28.28 -17.65 -19.97
C GLU A 97 -27.81 -16.39 -20.69
N TRP A 98 -27.48 -16.51 -21.98
CA TRP A 98 -27.08 -15.36 -22.79
C TRP A 98 -28.27 -14.70 -23.47
N ILE A 99 -28.65 -13.52 -22.96
CA ILE A 99 -29.83 -12.78 -23.42
C ILE A 99 -29.42 -11.68 -24.41
N MET A 100 -29.94 -11.76 -25.63
CA MET A 100 -29.72 -10.74 -26.66
C MET A 100 -30.67 -9.57 -26.45
N GLU A 101 -30.14 -8.35 -26.37
CA GLU A 101 -30.95 -7.14 -26.27
C GLU A 101 -31.76 -6.95 -27.55
N GLY A 102 -33.02 -6.51 -27.41
CA GLY A 102 -33.94 -6.16 -28.52
C GLY A 102 -34.75 -7.33 -29.08
N THR A 103 -35.27 -7.18 -30.30
CA THR A 103 -36.08 -8.23 -30.96
C THR A 103 -35.26 -9.49 -31.24
N PRO A 104 -35.81 -10.71 -31.03
CA PRO A 104 -35.15 -11.96 -31.40
C PRO A 104 -34.73 -11.99 -32.87
N VAL A 105 -33.62 -12.65 -33.15
CA VAL A 105 -33.10 -12.87 -34.50
C VAL A 105 -33.27 -14.34 -34.87
N TYR A 106 -33.55 -14.62 -36.13
CA TYR A 106 -33.86 -15.96 -36.65
C TYR A 106 -32.88 -16.33 -37.77
N PHE A 107 -32.71 -17.61 -38.07
CA PHE A 107 -31.91 -18.02 -39.24
C PHE A 107 -32.60 -17.67 -40.57
N PRO A 108 -31.85 -17.36 -41.64
CA PRO A 108 -32.41 -17.12 -42.96
C PRO A 108 -33.03 -18.39 -43.57
N LYS A 109 -34.10 -18.23 -44.35
CA LYS A 109 -34.89 -19.35 -44.91
C LYS A 109 -34.34 -19.93 -46.22
N ASN A 110 -33.47 -19.20 -46.92
CA ASN A 110 -33.19 -19.42 -48.33
C ASN A 110 -31.95 -20.28 -48.60
N GLY A 111 -31.58 -21.15 -47.64
CA GLY A 111 -30.34 -21.94 -47.73
C GLY A 111 -29.06 -21.12 -47.54
N GLU A 112 -29.19 -19.85 -47.12
CA GLU A 112 -28.07 -19.01 -46.69
C GLU A 112 -27.51 -19.49 -45.35
N VAL A 113 -26.24 -19.22 -45.13
CA VAL A 113 -25.51 -19.47 -43.89
C VAL A 113 -25.09 -18.15 -43.26
N LEU A 114 -24.84 -18.18 -41.96
CA LEU A 114 -24.41 -17.01 -41.19
C LEU A 114 -22.98 -17.17 -40.65
N ASP A 115 -22.18 -16.13 -40.84
CA ASP A 115 -20.90 -15.95 -40.16
C ASP A 115 -21.10 -15.01 -38.97
N PHE A 116 -20.77 -15.48 -37.77
CA PHE A 116 -20.82 -14.71 -36.53
C PHE A 116 -19.45 -14.23 -36.10
N TYR A 117 -19.41 -12.98 -35.65
CA TYR A 117 -18.23 -12.32 -35.13
C TYR A 117 -18.60 -11.68 -33.79
N ALA A 118 -17.78 -11.89 -32.76
CA ALA A 118 -18.07 -11.32 -31.45
C ALA A 118 -16.82 -10.83 -30.73
N TYR A 119 -17.02 -9.87 -29.82
CA TYR A 119 -15.97 -9.31 -28.99
C TYR A 119 -16.47 -9.00 -27.58
N TYR A 120 -15.55 -9.03 -26.63
CA TYR A 120 -15.75 -8.70 -25.22
C TYR A 120 -14.64 -7.75 -24.75
N PRO A 121 -14.92 -6.75 -23.89
CA PRO A 121 -16.25 -6.38 -23.39
C PRO A 121 -17.06 -5.55 -24.40
N TYR A 122 -18.39 -5.60 -24.28
CA TYR A 122 -19.31 -4.84 -25.15
C TYR A 122 -19.11 -3.33 -25.06
N SER A 123 -19.15 -2.65 -26.21
CA SER A 123 -19.26 -1.19 -26.31
C SER A 123 -20.22 -0.77 -27.41
N LYS A 124 -21.02 0.28 -27.18
CA LYS A 124 -22.13 0.66 -28.05
C LYS A 124 -21.68 1.15 -29.44
N ASN A 125 -20.60 1.94 -29.48
CA ASN A 125 -20.14 2.63 -30.69
C ASN A 125 -18.81 2.04 -31.18
N ILE A 126 -18.86 0.81 -31.69
CA ILE A 126 -17.70 0.05 -32.16
C ILE A 126 -17.74 -0.08 -33.68
N ASN A 127 -16.59 0.07 -34.34
CA ASN A 127 -16.39 -0.39 -35.71
C ASN A 127 -15.79 -1.81 -35.68
N PRO A 128 -16.50 -2.86 -36.14
CA PRO A 128 -16.03 -4.25 -36.07
C PRO A 128 -14.77 -4.52 -36.88
N THR A 129 -14.44 -3.68 -37.86
CA THR A 129 -13.22 -3.81 -38.66
C THR A 129 -12.06 -2.95 -38.15
N ALA A 130 -12.30 -2.14 -37.11
CA ALA A 130 -11.31 -1.25 -36.51
C ALA A 130 -11.60 -1.00 -35.01
N ILE A 131 -11.55 -2.05 -34.19
CA ILE A 131 -11.70 -1.98 -32.73
C ILE A 131 -10.39 -1.45 -32.12
N ASN A 132 -10.41 -0.24 -31.59
CA ASN A 132 -9.22 0.37 -30.99
C ASN A 132 -9.03 -0.06 -29.53
N TYR A 133 -7.79 -0.44 -29.20
CA TYR A 133 -7.35 -0.75 -27.84
C TYR A 133 -6.14 0.10 -27.49
N ASP A 134 -6.08 0.62 -26.27
CA ASP A 134 -4.97 1.44 -25.78
C ASP A 134 -4.77 1.22 -24.27
N ALA A 135 -3.74 0.44 -23.94
CA ALA A 135 -3.41 0.07 -22.56
C ALA A 135 -3.05 1.28 -21.68
N SER A 136 -2.69 2.43 -22.26
CA SER A 136 -2.40 3.66 -21.51
C SER A 136 -3.66 4.40 -21.04
N LYS A 137 -4.84 4.10 -21.64
CA LYS A 137 -6.11 4.76 -21.33
C LYS A 137 -7.05 3.89 -20.52
N SER A 138 -7.11 2.60 -20.81
CA SER A 138 -7.96 1.65 -20.09
C SER A 138 -7.41 0.24 -20.25
N MET A 139 -7.26 -0.46 -19.12
CA MET A 139 -6.78 -1.84 -19.11
C MET A 139 -7.96 -2.79 -18.94
N TYR A 140 -8.36 -3.45 -20.02
CA TYR A 140 -9.37 -4.50 -20.01
C TYR A 140 -8.93 -5.66 -20.89
N ASP A 141 -9.45 -6.85 -20.60
CA ASP A 141 -9.12 -8.06 -21.35
C ASP A 141 -9.99 -8.14 -22.61
N LEU A 142 -9.40 -7.79 -23.77
CA LEU A 142 -10.08 -7.92 -25.05
C LEU A 142 -10.06 -9.38 -25.52
N MET A 143 -11.24 -9.96 -25.64
CA MET A 143 -11.43 -11.30 -26.20
C MET A 143 -12.29 -11.25 -27.46
N LEU A 144 -11.97 -12.11 -28.43
CA LEU A 144 -12.67 -12.20 -29.71
C LEU A 144 -13.11 -13.64 -30.00
N ALA A 145 -14.22 -13.79 -30.71
CA ALA A 145 -14.75 -15.07 -31.18
C ALA A 145 -15.23 -14.96 -32.64
N LYS A 146 -15.14 -16.06 -33.39
CA LYS A 146 -15.64 -16.18 -34.76
C LYS A 146 -16.15 -17.60 -35.00
N THR A 147 -17.31 -17.70 -35.65
CA THR A 147 -17.92 -18.96 -36.09
C THR A 147 -18.51 -18.73 -37.48
N VAL A 148 -18.20 -19.58 -38.45
CA VAL A 148 -18.55 -19.37 -39.87
C VAL A 148 -19.44 -20.47 -40.42
N ASP A 149 -20.10 -20.19 -41.55
CA ASP A 149 -20.89 -21.15 -42.34
C ASP A 149 -22.01 -21.84 -41.54
N LEU A 150 -22.64 -21.13 -40.58
CA LEU A 150 -23.66 -21.74 -39.72
C LEU A 150 -25.02 -21.79 -40.42
N ALA A 151 -25.49 -23.00 -40.73
CA ALA A 151 -26.81 -23.26 -41.28
C ALA A 151 -27.90 -23.34 -40.21
N SER A 152 -29.16 -23.11 -40.59
CA SER A 152 -30.33 -23.18 -39.69
C SER A 152 -30.45 -24.50 -38.94
N SER A 153 -30.07 -25.63 -39.55
CA SER A 153 -30.06 -26.96 -38.92
C SER A 153 -29.12 -27.13 -37.73
N SER A 154 -28.27 -26.13 -37.46
CA SER A 154 -27.31 -26.17 -36.35
C SER A 154 -27.95 -25.81 -35.00
N GLY A 155 -29.10 -25.10 -35.00
CA GLY A 155 -29.93 -24.76 -33.84
C GLY A 155 -29.32 -23.81 -32.79
N THR A 156 -27.99 -23.76 -32.64
CA THR A 156 -27.30 -22.97 -31.61
C THR A 156 -25.96 -22.44 -32.12
N VAL A 157 -25.70 -21.16 -31.90
CA VAL A 157 -24.43 -20.49 -32.21
C VAL A 157 -23.47 -20.70 -31.04
N GLN A 158 -22.40 -21.44 -31.28
CA GLN A 158 -21.30 -21.55 -30.32
C GLN A 158 -20.26 -20.48 -30.63
N LEU A 159 -19.92 -19.64 -29.64
CA LEU A 159 -18.88 -18.63 -29.75
C LEU A 159 -17.78 -18.94 -28.72
N LEU A 160 -16.63 -19.37 -29.22
CA LEU A 160 -15.45 -19.65 -28.40
C LEU A 160 -14.52 -18.43 -28.40
N PHE A 161 -14.49 -17.72 -27.29
CA PHE A 161 -13.70 -16.51 -27.09
C PHE A 161 -12.24 -16.85 -26.79
N LYS A 162 -11.33 -16.11 -27.44
CA LYS A 162 -9.89 -16.19 -27.19
C LYS A 162 -9.35 -14.83 -26.76
N HIS A 163 -8.51 -14.83 -25.73
CA HIS A 163 -7.72 -13.66 -25.34
C HIS A 163 -6.83 -13.21 -26.50
N GLN A 164 -6.90 -11.93 -26.86
CA GLN A 164 -6.07 -11.39 -27.94
C GLN A 164 -4.84 -10.65 -27.44
N LEU A 165 -4.87 -10.19 -26.19
CA LEU A 165 -3.78 -9.44 -25.57
C LEU A 165 -2.88 -10.36 -24.76
N THR A 166 -1.71 -9.84 -24.42
CA THR A 166 -0.76 -10.46 -23.49
C THR A 166 -1.01 -9.92 -22.09
N LEU A 167 -1.02 -10.78 -21.07
CA LEU A 167 -1.01 -10.33 -19.67
C LEU A 167 0.44 -10.17 -19.19
N VAL A 168 0.81 -8.97 -18.73
CA VAL A 168 2.07 -8.73 -18.04
C VAL A 168 1.77 -8.62 -16.54
N ASP A 169 2.38 -9.48 -15.73
CA ASP A 169 2.21 -9.53 -14.26
C ASP A 169 3.56 -9.30 -13.58
N VAL A 170 3.75 -8.12 -12.99
CA VAL A 170 5.01 -7.72 -12.34
C VAL A 170 4.80 -7.69 -10.83
N LYS A 171 5.57 -8.49 -10.12
CA LYS A 171 5.55 -8.55 -8.66
C LYS A 171 6.89 -8.08 -8.08
N LEU A 172 6.84 -7.03 -7.26
CA LEU A 172 7.98 -6.60 -6.45
C LEU A 172 8.13 -7.54 -5.25
N THR A 173 9.21 -8.32 -5.22
CA THR A 173 9.44 -9.32 -4.16
C THR A 173 10.14 -8.74 -2.93
N SER A 174 10.86 -7.62 -3.10
CA SER A 174 11.58 -6.93 -2.02
C SER A 174 11.96 -5.50 -2.44
N GLY A 175 12.43 -4.70 -1.47
CA GLY A 175 12.89 -3.33 -1.68
C GLY A 175 11.77 -2.28 -1.69
N GLY A 176 12.18 -1.02 -1.72
CA GLY A 176 11.32 0.15 -1.52
C GLY A 176 10.56 0.64 -2.74
N GLY A 177 10.54 -0.11 -3.84
CA GLY A 177 9.74 0.26 -5.01
C GLY A 177 8.25 0.37 -4.67
N LYS A 178 7.63 1.48 -5.08
CA LYS A 178 6.22 1.80 -4.83
C LYS A 178 5.36 1.72 -6.10
N ASN A 179 5.92 2.16 -7.23
CA ASN A 179 5.26 2.14 -8.54
C ASN A 179 6.17 1.51 -9.61
N ILE A 180 5.61 1.14 -10.75
CA ILE A 180 6.35 0.63 -11.91
C ILE A 180 5.86 1.34 -13.17
N GLU A 181 6.80 1.69 -14.03
CA GLU A 181 6.55 2.14 -15.39
C GLU A 181 7.15 1.14 -16.37
N MET A 182 6.35 0.60 -17.30
CA MET A 182 6.88 -0.24 -18.39
C MET A 182 7.19 0.63 -19.61
N LYS A 183 8.41 0.50 -20.14
CA LYS A 183 8.94 1.25 -21.28
C LYS A 183 9.22 0.34 -22.47
N ASN A 184 9.38 0.99 -23.63
CA ASN A 184 9.76 0.36 -24.90
C ASN A 184 8.72 -0.66 -25.38
N VAL A 185 7.45 -0.28 -25.25
CA VAL A 185 6.28 -1.02 -25.74
C VAL A 185 5.34 -0.08 -26.50
N ILE A 186 4.58 -0.64 -27.43
CA ILE A 186 3.45 0.01 -28.09
C ILE A 186 2.19 -0.37 -27.30
N PRO A 187 1.54 0.58 -26.59
CA PRO A 187 0.37 0.29 -25.77
C PRO A 187 -0.92 0.17 -26.60
N ALA A 188 -0.91 0.64 -27.85
CA ALA A 188 -2.10 0.77 -28.69
C ALA A 188 -2.08 -0.14 -29.93
N CYS A 189 -3.26 -0.64 -30.28
CA CYS A 189 -3.47 -1.43 -31.49
C CYS A 189 -4.93 -1.35 -31.95
N THR A 190 -5.18 -1.82 -33.17
CA THR A 190 -6.51 -1.94 -33.75
C THR A 190 -6.77 -3.40 -34.12
N PHE A 191 -7.94 -3.92 -33.76
CA PHE A 191 -8.39 -5.26 -34.13
C PHE A 191 -9.47 -5.24 -35.22
N ASN A 192 -9.45 -6.24 -36.09
CA ASN A 192 -10.46 -6.45 -37.13
C ASN A 192 -11.09 -7.84 -36.97
N LEU A 193 -12.39 -7.88 -36.65
CA LEU A 193 -13.12 -9.13 -36.44
C LEU A 193 -13.18 -10.00 -37.70
N ALA A 194 -13.25 -9.40 -38.89
CA ALA A 194 -13.30 -10.14 -40.15
C ALA A 194 -12.05 -11.00 -40.37
N GLN A 195 -10.92 -10.55 -39.81
CA GLN A 195 -9.59 -11.13 -39.97
C GLN A 195 -9.24 -12.13 -38.85
N ILE A 196 -10.16 -12.45 -37.93
CA ILE A 196 -9.90 -13.48 -36.90
C ILE A 196 -9.45 -14.79 -37.57
N GLY A 197 -8.29 -15.30 -37.13
CA GLY A 197 -7.62 -16.46 -37.69
C GLY A 197 -6.46 -16.14 -38.64
N THR A 198 -6.28 -14.87 -39.03
CA THR A 198 -5.15 -14.41 -39.85
C THR A 198 -4.16 -13.56 -39.03
N PRO A 199 -2.92 -13.38 -39.51
CA PRO A 199 -1.96 -12.44 -38.90
C PRO A 199 -2.45 -10.98 -38.91
N ASP A 200 -3.32 -10.60 -39.85
CA ASP A 200 -3.79 -9.23 -40.06
C ASP A 200 -4.93 -8.82 -39.12
N LYS A 201 -5.36 -9.71 -38.21
CA LYS A 201 -6.42 -9.42 -37.22
C LYS A 201 -6.10 -8.28 -36.28
N MET A 202 -4.81 -8.03 -36.04
CA MET A 202 -4.32 -7.01 -35.12
C MET A 202 -3.26 -6.20 -35.85
N LYS A 203 -3.43 -4.87 -35.81
CA LYS A 203 -2.42 -3.94 -36.29
C LYS A 203 -1.94 -3.08 -35.12
N LEU A 204 -0.64 -3.11 -34.84
CA LEU A 204 -0.02 -2.22 -33.85
C LEU A 204 -0.10 -0.77 -34.34
N ALA A 205 -0.18 0.17 -33.41
CA ALA A 205 -0.02 1.59 -33.73
C ALA A 205 1.43 1.90 -34.17
N ASP A 206 1.64 3.00 -34.89
CA ASP A 206 2.95 3.34 -35.47
C ASP A 206 4.00 3.58 -34.37
N GLU A 207 5.11 2.83 -34.42
CA GLU A 207 6.17 2.82 -33.41
C GLU A 207 6.71 4.21 -33.07
N GLU A 208 7.07 5.01 -34.08
CA GLU A 208 7.69 6.33 -33.90
C GLU A 208 6.79 7.36 -33.19
N THR A 209 5.47 7.17 -33.24
CA THR A 209 4.51 8.13 -32.69
C THR A 209 3.75 7.61 -31.47
N SER A 210 3.83 6.30 -31.21
CA SER A 210 2.96 5.61 -30.25
C SER A 210 3.71 4.81 -29.20
N MET A 211 5.06 4.79 -29.21
CA MET A 211 5.81 4.19 -28.10
C MET A 211 5.47 4.94 -26.81
N GLY A 212 4.91 4.22 -25.84
CA GLY A 212 4.26 4.83 -24.69
C GLY A 212 4.68 4.16 -23.39
N ASN A 213 4.56 4.91 -22.30
CA ASN A 213 4.79 4.42 -20.96
C ASN A 213 3.48 3.91 -20.39
N ILE A 214 3.53 2.76 -19.72
CA ILE A 214 2.39 2.24 -18.97
C ILE A 214 2.70 2.42 -17.50
N ASP A 215 1.99 3.34 -16.87
CA ASP A 215 2.04 3.56 -15.43
C ASP A 215 1.02 2.64 -14.74
N PHE A 216 1.50 1.84 -13.81
CA PHE A 216 0.67 0.94 -13.02
C PHE A 216 0.25 1.63 -11.71
N ASP A 217 -0.17 2.90 -11.78
CA ASP A 217 -0.33 3.78 -10.62
C ASP A 217 -1.41 3.30 -9.63
N GLU A 218 -0.99 2.43 -8.72
CA GLU A 218 -1.75 1.99 -7.58
C GLU A 218 -0.82 2.02 -6.37
N GLU A 219 -0.96 3.08 -5.57
CA GLU A 219 -0.10 3.34 -4.41
C GLU A 219 0.03 2.10 -3.52
N ARG A 220 1.28 1.73 -3.22
CA ARG A 220 1.67 0.66 -2.28
C ARG A 220 1.30 -0.76 -2.71
N LYS A 221 0.86 -0.99 -3.95
CA LYS A 221 0.80 -2.36 -4.47
C LYS A 221 2.21 -2.90 -4.72
N LYS A 222 2.40 -4.19 -4.45
CA LYS A 222 3.62 -4.93 -4.83
C LYS A 222 3.36 -5.85 -6.00
N ASN A 223 2.16 -5.81 -6.58
CA ASN A 223 1.78 -6.62 -7.73
C ASN A 223 1.03 -5.74 -8.73
N PHE A 224 1.49 -5.74 -9.97
CA PHE A 224 1.08 -4.82 -11.02
C PHE A 224 0.75 -5.63 -12.27
N ARG A 225 -0.40 -5.36 -12.89
CA ARG A 225 -0.90 -6.14 -14.04
C ARG A 225 -1.40 -5.26 -15.16
N ALA A 226 -1.10 -5.61 -16.40
CA ALA A 226 -1.57 -4.91 -17.59
C ALA A 226 -1.81 -5.86 -18.76
N TYR A 227 -2.81 -5.57 -19.57
CA TYR A 227 -3.06 -6.23 -20.84
C TYR A 227 -2.42 -5.43 -21.98
N ILE A 228 -1.46 -6.04 -22.67
CA ILE A 228 -0.58 -5.38 -23.64
C ILE A 228 -0.78 -6.00 -25.03
N PRO A 229 -0.80 -5.20 -26.11
CA PRO A 229 -0.78 -5.75 -27.47
C PRO A 229 0.41 -6.69 -27.66
N SER A 230 0.18 -7.85 -28.29
CA SER A 230 1.26 -8.76 -28.67
C SER A 230 2.19 -8.09 -29.68
N GLN A 231 3.50 -8.12 -29.45
CA GLN A 231 4.48 -7.39 -30.24
C GLN A 231 5.89 -7.96 -30.07
N PRO A 232 6.80 -7.79 -31.04
CA PRO A 232 8.23 -8.01 -30.83
C PRO A 232 8.78 -7.01 -29.80
N LEU A 233 9.83 -7.40 -29.08
CA LEU A 233 10.49 -6.57 -28.07
C LEU A 233 12.00 -6.52 -28.33
N GLN A 234 12.55 -5.32 -28.39
CA GLN A 234 14.01 -5.13 -28.54
C GLN A 234 14.67 -4.86 -27.18
N GLU A 235 14.17 -3.87 -26.43
CA GLU A 235 14.75 -3.38 -25.16
C GLU A 235 13.67 -3.20 -24.07
N LEU A 236 12.83 -4.20 -23.81
CA LEU A 236 11.82 -4.10 -22.74
C LEU A 236 12.48 -3.69 -21.41
N SER A 237 11.88 -2.69 -20.75
CA SER A 237 12.37 -2.19 -19.47
C SER A 237 11.22 -1.87 -18.52
N PHE A 238 11.42 -2.20 -17.25
CA PHE A 238 10.58 -1.78 -16.15
C PHE A 238 11.36 -0.78 -15.30
N ILE A 239 10.83 0.43 -15.14
CA ILE A 239 11.35 1.46 -14.25
C ILE A 239 10.56 1.41 -12.95
N ILE A 240 11.18 0.84 -11.91
CA ILE A 240 10.61 0.79 -10.57
C ILE A 240 10.90 2.13 -9.90
N LYS A 241 9.86 2.78 -9.36
CA LYS A 241 9.95 4.13 -8.78
C LYS A 241 9.62 4.16 -7.29
N ALA A 242 10.29 5.03 -6.56
CA ALA A 242 9.93 5.45 -5.20
C ALA A 242 10.23 6.94 -5.08
N GLY A 243 9.19 7.78 -5.20
CA GLY A 243 9.38 9.24 -5.37
C GLY A 243 10.25 9.54 -6.59
N ASN A 244 11.31 10.33 -6.43
CA ASN A 244 12.26 10.64 -7.52
C ASN A 244 13.35 9.57 -7.72
N SER A 245 13.39 8.52 -6.91
CA SER A 245 14.39 7.45 -7.01
C SER A 245 13.91 6.35 -7.95
N GLU A 246 14.77 5.91 -8.87
CA GLU A 246 14.44 4.91 -9.89
C GLU A 246 15.39 3.72 -9.89
N HIS A 247 14.86 2.54 -10.19
CA HIS A 247 15.60 1.30 -10.44
C HIS A 247 15.09 0.67 -11.73
N GLU A 248 15.96 0.56 -12.73
CA GLU A 248 15.65 -0.10 -13.98
C GLU A 248 15.89 -1.62 -13.92
N TYR A 249 14.93 -2.38 -14.42
CA TYR A 249 15.01 -3.82 -14.62
C TYR A 249 14.64 -4.18 -16.08
N SER A 250 15.61 -4.74 -16.81
CA SER A 250 15.46 -5.10 -18.23
C SER A 250 15.43 -6.63 -18.38
N PRO A 251 14.26 -7.26 -18.59
CA PRO A 251 14.18 -8.70 -18.85
C PRO A 251 14.72 -9.06 -20.25
N ALA A 252 15.08 -10.33 -20.44
CA ALA A 252 15.57 -10.83 -21.72
C ALA A 252 14.47 -11.10 -22.77
N ASN A 253 13.19 -10.90 -22.42
CA ASN A 253 12.05 -11.21 -23.26
C ASN A 253 12.12 -10.47 -24.60
N LYS A 254 11.91 -11.20 -25.70
CA LYS A 254 11.99 -10.70 -27.08
C LYS A 254 10.66 -10.58 -27.81
N GLN A 255 9.58 -11.04 -27.19
CA GLN A 255 8.23 -10.93 -27.75
C GLN A 255 7.17 -11.06 -26.67
N PHE A 256 6.02 -10.46 -26.93
CA PHE A 256 4.75 -10.71 -26.28
C PHE A 256 3.80 -11.42 -27.24
N GLU A 257 3.25 -12.56 -26.83
CA GLU A 257 2.39 -13.42 -27.66
C GLU A 257 0.92 -13.37 -27.19
N PRO A 258 -0.03 -13.37 -28.14
CA PRO A 258 -1.46 -13.24 -27.80
C PRO A 258 -1.92 -14.39 -26.89
N GLY A 259 -2.69 -14.06 -25.87
CA GLY A 259 -3.23 -15.01 -24.90
C GLY A 259 -2.24 -15.53 -23.86
N LYS A 260 -0.93 -15.20 -23.96
CA LYS A 260 0.05 -15.59 -22.95
C LYS A 260 0.11 -14.62 -21.77
N ALA A 261 0.60 -15.13 -20.64
CA ALA A 261 0.96 -14.31 -19.50
C ALA A 261 2.46 -14.38 -19.24
N TYR A 262 3.08 -13.23 -18.99
CA TYR A 262 4.48 -13.13 -18.61
C TYR A 262 4.55 -12.57 -17.19
N SER A 263 5.09 -13.37 -16.27
CA SER A 263 5.26 -12.97 -14.87
C SER A 263 6.71 -12.60 -14.58
N TYR A 264 6.91 -11.46 -13.95
CA TYR A 264 8.21 -10.94 -13.55
C TYR A 264 8.26 -10.76 -12.04
N GLN A 265 9.14 -11.50 -11.38
CA GLN A 265 9.41 -11.36 -9.95
C GLN A 265 10.66 -10.49 -9.78
N ILE A 266 10.49 -9.23 -9.38
CA ILE A 266 11.57 -8.24 -9.36
C ILE A 266 11.91 -7.87 -7.91
N ALA A 267 13.16 -8.08 -7.52
CA ALA A 267 13.71 -7.49 -6.30
C ALA A 267 14.15 -6.05 -6.61
N SER A 268 13.46 -5.06 -6.04
CA SER A 268 13.86 -3.66 -6.20
C SER A 268 15.16 -3.37 -5.47
N LYS A 269 16.07 -2.63 -6.11
CA LYS A 269 17.29 -2.10 -5.47
C LYS A 269 17.04 -0.79 -4.72
N LEU A 270 15.84 -0.22 -4.86
CA LEU A 270 15.45 0.95 -4.07
C LEU A 270 15.30 0.56 -2.61
N VAL A 271 15.62 1.51 -1.73
CA VAL A 271 15.61 1.27 -0.28
C VAL A 271 14.21 1.41 0.27
N ASP A 272 13.80 0.42 1.05
CA ASP A 272 12.55 0.47 1.80
C ASP A 272 12.69 1.44 2.98
N LEU A 273 12.40 2.72 2.75
CA LEU A 273 12.66 3.78 3.74
C LEU A 273 12.02 3.52 5.11
N PRO A 274 10.77 3.02 5.21
CA PRO A 274 10.19 2.68 6.50
C PRO A 274 10.91 1.57 7.26
N SER A 275 11.64 0.67 6.59
CA SER A 275 12.41 -0.39 7.25
C SER A 275 13.66 0.15 7.95
N LEU A 276 14.15 1.33 7.54
CA LEU A 276 15.25 2.00 8.22
C LEU A 276 14.75 2.60 9.56
N PRO A 277 15.38 2.27 10.70
CA PRO A 277 14.87 2.68 11.99
C PRO A 277 15.09 4.17 12.27
N ASN A 278 14.30 4.72 13.19
CA ASN A 278 14.49 6.06 13.75
C ASN A 278 15.10 6.05 15.15
N CYS A 279 15.12 4.89 15.79
CA CYS A 279 15.83 4.65 17.04
C CYS A 279 16.90 3.56 16.85
N TYR A 280 18.12 3.82 17.31
CA TYR A 280 19.18 2.83 17.42
C TYR A 280 19.45 2.54 18.88
N MET A 281 19.45 1.26 19.23
CA MET A 281 19.76 0.79 20.58
C MET A 281 21.23 0.39 20.66
N VAL A 282 21.89 0.76 21.75
CA VAL A 282 23.30 0.45 22.00
C VAL A 282 23.51 0.25 23.50
N LYS A 283 24.35 -0.71 23.89
CA LYS A 283 24.68 -0.94 25.31
C LYS A 283 25.59 0.17 25.84
N PRO A 284 25.54 0.51 27.13
CA PRO A 284 26.55 1.34 27.79
C PRO A 284 27.97 0.85 27.50
N GLY A 285 28.84 1.74 27.02
CA GLY A 285 30.21 1.41 26.63
C GLY A 285 30.33 0.72 25.26
N GLY A 286 29.21 0.50 24.57
CA GLY A 286 29.16 -0.09 23.24
C GLY A 286 29.28 0.93 22.12
N GLU A 287 29.29 0.41 20.89
CA GLU A 287 29.20 1.21 19.67
C GLU A 287 28.13 0.68 18.71
N ILE A 288 27.57 1.57 17.90
CA ILE A 288 26.61 1.24 16.85
C ILE A 288 26.92 2.05 15.59
N THR A 289 26.82 1.41 14.42
CA THR A 289 27.03 2.05 13.12
C THR A 289 25.76 1.96 12.27
N PHE A 290 25.39 3.05 11.63
CA PHE A 290 24.20 3.13 10.78
C PHE A 290 24.36 4.07 9.59
N PRO A 291 23.62 3.86 8.48
CA PRO A 291 23.77 4.64 7.26
C PRO A 291 23.13 6.04 7.37
N VAL A 292 23.72 7.03 6.70
CA VAL A 292 23.12 8.37 6.55
C VAL A 292 21.99 8.40 5.51
N LEU A 293 21.83 7.31 4.74
CA LEU A 293 20.96 7.20 3.58
C LEU A 293 19.54 7.72 3.80
N LYS A 294 18.93 7.48 4.97
CA LYS A 294 17.57 7.97 5.27
C LYS A 294 17.48 9.50 5.18
N ALA A 295 18.53 10.22 5.55
CA ALA A 295 18.60 11.68 5.46
C ALA A 295 18.64 12.21 4.01
N TYR A 296 19.02 11.39 3.05
CA TYR A 296 18.97 11.72 1.63
C TYR A 296 17.64 11.29 1.02
N GLU A 297 17.28 10.03 1.19
CA GLU A 297 16.13 9.44 0.52
C GLU A 297 14.80 10.04 0.96
N VAL A 298 14.63 10.44 2.23
CA VAL A 298 13.40 11.16 2.62
C VAL A 298 13.23 12.45 1.82
N TRP A 299 14.31 13.23 1.63
CA TRP A 299 14.23 14.49 0.89
C TRP A 299 14.14 14.30 -0.63
N ARG A 300 14.58 13.14 -1.15
CA ARG A 300 14.43 12.76 -2.56
C ARG A 300 13.05 12.22 -2.87
N GLN A 301 12.44 11.47 -1.95
CA GLN A 301 11.23 10.70 -2.24
C GLN A 301 9.94 11.38 -1.81
N GLU A 302 9.98 12.19 -0.75
CA GLU A 302 8.76 12.76 -0.17
C GLU A 302 8.41 14.10 -0.83
N SER A 303 7.22 14.19 -1.43
CA SER A 303 6.78 15.33 -2.23
C SER A 303 6.78 16.66 -1.44
N TYR A 304 6.47 16.59 -0.14
CA TYR A 304 6.48 17.73 0.76
C TYR A 304 7.89 18.20 1.14
N CYS A 305 8.96 17.54 0.72
CA CYS A 305 10.33 18.02 0.92
C CYS A 305 10.76 19.06 -0.13
N GLY A 306 10.03 19.19 -1.25
CA GLY A 306 10.25 20.25 -2.24
C GLY A 306 11.56 20.13 -3.03
N ASN A 307 12.12 18.91 -3.14
CA ASN A 307 13.32 18.58 -3.92
C ASN A 307 14.51 19.52 -3.67
N PRO A 308 15.04 19.58 -2.43
CA PRO A 308 16.16 20.48 -2.15
C PRO A 308 17.44 20.01 -2.85
N ASP A 309 18.40 20.93 -2.96
CA ASP A 309 19.78 20.57 -3.27
C ASP A 309 20.40 19.79 -2.08
N LEU A 310 20.90 18.59 -2.37
CA LEU A 310 21.55 17.69 -1.42
C LEU A 310 23.06 17.53 -1.69
N SER A 311 23.66 18.42 -2.49
CA SER A 311 25.09 18.41 -2.82
C SER A 311 25.99 19.09 -1.76
N GLY A 312 25.39 19.76 -0.78
CA GLY A 312 26.11 20.45 0.29
C GLY A 312 26.96 19.52 1.17
N THR A 313 27.89 20.11 1.93
CA THR A 313 28.79 19.35 2.81
C THR A 313 28.03 18.49 3.82
N LEU A 314 28.27 17.17 3.78
CA LEU A 314 27.76 16.24 4.77
C LEU A 314 28.52 16.38 6.10
N SER A 315 27.78 16.56 7.18
CA SER A 315 28.27 16.59 8.56
C SER A 315 27.27 15.96 9.54
N VAL A 316 27.76 15.61 10.72
CA VAL A 316 26.98 15.00 11.81
C VAL A 316 27.18 15.79 13.09
N SER A 317 26.17 15.86 13.95
CA SER A 317 26.27 16.51 15.26
C SER A 317 25.40 15.83 16.31
N LEU A 318 25.87 15.79 17.56
CA LEU A 318 25.03 15.54 18.72
C LEU A 318 24.14 16.77 18.97
N LEU A 319 22.81 16.59 18.95
CA LEU A 319 21.87 17.66 19.27
C LEU A 319 21.67 17.80 20.77
N TRP A 320 21.44 16.67 21.44
CA TRP A 320 21.28 16.61 22.89
C TRP A 320 21.48 15.17 23.39
N MET A 321 21.80 15.06 24.66
CA MET A 321 21.71 13.86 25.50
C MET A 321 21.06 14.23 26.83
N ASP A 322 20.30 13.32 27.42
CA ASP A 322 19.63 13.52 28.72
C ASP A 322 20.54 13.17 29.93
N THR A 323 21.65 12.51 29.65
CA THR A 323 22.67 12.11 30.63
C THR A 323 24.00 12.70 30.22
N GLU A 324 24.65 13.44 31.12
CA GLU A 324 25.93 14.10 30.83
C GLU A 324 27.02 13.09 30.46
N ASP A 325 27.79 13.40 29.41
CA ASP A 325 28.76 12.54 28.73
C ASP A 325 28.26 11.12 28.40
N LEU A 326 26.97 10.95 28.09
CA LEU A 326 26.44 9.68 27.60
C LEU A 326 27.16 9.23 26.32
N ILE A 327 27.37 10.18 25.41
CA ILE A 327 28.20 10.05 24.21
C ILE A 327 29.36 11.03 24.36
N PRO A 328 30.61 10.56 24.53
CA PRO A 328 31.76 11.43 24.69
C PRO A 328 32.00 12.29 23.43
N GLU A 329 32.83 13.33 23.53
CA GLU A 329 33.10 14.27 22.41
C GLU A 329 33.57 13.55 21.14
N GLN A 330 34.42 12.53 21.29
CA GLN A 330 34.94 11.69 20.20
C GLN A 330 33.97 10.56 19.78
N GLY A 331 32.78 10.53 20.39
CA GLY A 331 31.83 9.43 20.30
C GLY A 331 30.96 9.47 19.05
N VAL A 332 30.91 10.58 18.31
CA VAL A 332 30.13 10.69 17.07
C VAL A 332 31.08 10.80 15.88
N ILE A 333 31.10 9.79 15.03
CA ILE A 333 32.07 9.66 13.95
C ILE A 333 31.32 9.52 12.62
N LEU A 334 31.62 10.41 11.67
CA LEU A 334 31.14 10.30 10.30
C LEU A 334 32.21 9.65 9.42
N SER A 335 31.91 8.46 8.91
CA SER A 335 32.73 7.76 7.91
C SER A 335 32.17 8.05 6.52
N LYS A 336 32.82 8.96 5.79
CA LYS A 336 32.40 9.36 4.45
C LYS A 336 32.77 8.31 3.43
N ASP A 337 31.81 7.97 2.55
CA ASP A 337 32.13 7.23 1.33
C ASP A 337 32.86 8.16 0.33
N GLY A 338 33.88 7.64 -0.33
CA GLY A 338 34.76 8.43 -1.20
C GLY A 338 34.16 8.84 -2.54
N GLN A 339 32.99 8.31 -2.91
CA GLN A 339 32.33 8.56 -4.20
C GLN A 339 30.89 9.05 -4.04
N GLN A 340 30.16 8.56 -3.05
CA GLN A 340 28.72 8.78 -2.90
C GLN A 340 28.36 9.12 -1.46
N ALA A 341 28.13 10.40 -1.17
CA ALA A 341 27.92 10.89 0.19
C ALA A 341 26.75 10.20 0.93
N ASP A 342 25.71 9.76 0.22
CA ASP A 342 24.56 9.04 0.76
C ASP A 342 24.85 7.59 1.20
N LYS A 343 26.00 7.02 0.80
CA LYS A 343 26.52 5.74 1.30
C LYS A 343 27.39 5.86 2.55
N SER A 344 27.59 7.08 3.06
CA SER A 344 28.33 7.31 4.30
C SER A 344 27.63 6.69 5.51
N THR A 345 28.39 6.45 6.58
CA THR A 345 27.86 5.90 7.83
C THR A 345 28.21 6.78 9.02
N ILE A 346 27.40 6.69 10.07
CA ILE A 346 27.66 7.28 11.38
C ILE A 346 27.96 6.15 12.34
N THR A 347 29.03 6.28 13.10
CA THR A 347 29.31 5.45 14.28
C THR A 347 29.09 6.28 15.53
N VAL A 348 28.30 5.75 16.46
CA VAL A 348 28.10 6.32 17.79
C VAL A 348 28.73 5.39 18.82
N ARG A 349 29.67 5.91 19.62
CA ARG A 349 30.28 5.23 20.77
C ARG A 349 29.74 5.85 22.05
N THR A 350 29.44 5.00 23.02
CA THR A 350 28.84 5.44 24.30
C THR A 350 29.80 5.24 25.46
N SER A 351 29.61 6.00 26.52
CA SER A 351 30.39 5.86 27.74
C SER A 351 29.99 4.61 28.53
N ALA A 352 30.98 3.88 29.07
CA ALA A 352 30.72 2.72 29.91
C ALA A 352 29.93 3.11 31.18
N GLY A 353 28.98 2.26 31.57
CA GLY A 353 28.17 2.45 32.78
C GLY A 353 27.17 3.61 32.74
N LYS A 354 27.00 4.29 31.59
CA LYS A 354 26.00 5.35 31.42
C LYS A 354 24.87 4.87 30.51
N GLN A 355 23.63 5.02 30.99
CA GLN A 355 22.41 4.79 30.23
C GLN A 355 21.70 6.12 30.02
N GLY A 356 20.85 6.21 28.99
CA GLY A 356 20.10 7.42 28.68
C GLY A 356 19.68 7.49 27.22
N ASN A 357 19.26 8.67 26.81
CA ASN A 357 18.83 8.97 25.45
C ASN A 357 19.64 10.12 24.88
N ALA A 358 19.88 10.04 23.57
CA ALA A 358 20.49 11.12 22.81
C ALA A 358 19.86 11.25 21.43
N VAL A 359 20.08 12.40 20.78
CA VAL A 359 19.69 12.62 19.39
C VAL A 359 20.88 13.05 18.56
N ILE A 360 21.12 12.30 17.49
CA ILE A 360 22.14 12.61 16.48
C ILE A 360 21.46 13.18 15.24
N ALA A 361 21.99 14.28 14.72
CA ALA A 361 21.51 14.92 13.50
C ALA A 361 22.53 14.81 12.38
N VAL A 362 22.01 14.62 11.17
CA VAL A 362 22.76 14.82 9.92
C VAL A 362 22.40 16.16 9.32
N LYS A 363 23.44 16.88 8.89
CA LYS A 363 23.32 18.14 8.14
C LYS A 363 23.93 17.97 6.75
N ILE A 364 23.26 18.54 5.76
CA ILE A 364 23.75 18.66 4.38
C ILE A 364 23.76 20.15 4.05
N GLY A 365 24.95 20.73 3.96
CA GLY A 365 25.12 22.18 4.02
C GLY A 365 24.76 22.69 5.42
N ASN A 366 23.91 23.73 5.49
CA ASN A 366 23.50 24.34 6.75
C ASN A 366 22.20 23.76 7.33
N ASP A 367 21.46 22.96 6.55
CA ASP A 367 20.17 22.42 6.95
C ASP A 367 20.33 21.06 7.63
N THR A 368 19.65 20.88 8.76
CA THR A 368 19.38 19.53 9.30
C THR A 368 18.45 18.79 8.35
N ARG A 369 18.80 17.54 8.04
CA ARG A 369 18.04 16.71 7.10
C ARG A 369 17.34 15.54 7.77
N TRP A 370 17.95 14.96 8.80
CA TRP A 370 17.32 13.90 9.57
C TRP A 370 17.94 13.79 10.95
N VAL A 371 17.20 13.17 11.87
CA VAL A 371 17.65 12.86 13.21
C VAL A 371 17.34 11.42 13.57
N TRP A 372 18.18 10.84 14.41
CA TRP A 372 17.97 9.52 15.00
C TRP A 372 18.03 9.63 16.52
N HIS A 373 17.10 8.93 17.17
CA HIS A 373 17.16 8.67 18.60
C HIS A 373 18.20 7.57 18.85
N ILE A 374 19.12 7.81 19.78
CA ILE A 374 20.04 6.81 20.31
C ILE A 374 19.58 6.46 21.71
N TRP A 375 19.18 5.21 21.92
CA TRP A 375 18.76 4.68 23.21
C TRP A 375 19.89 3.82 23.79
N VAL A 376 20.58 4.38 24.78
CA VAL A 376 21.72 3.73 25.43
C VAL A 376 21.21 2.94 26.63
N THR A 377 21.15 1.61 26.51
CA THR A 377 20.49 0.76 27.49
C THR A 377 21.00 -0.68 27.45
N ASP A 378 20.96 -1.36 28.60
CA ASP A 378 21.22 -2.80 28.71
C ASP A 378 19.99 -3.66 28.36
N TYR A 379 18.83 -3.03 28.17
CA TYR A 379 17.59 -3.68 27.77
C TYR A 379 17.69 -4.30 26.37
N ASN A 380 17.35 -5.59 26.26
CA ASN A 380 17.14 -6.28 24.99
C ASN A 380 15.65 -6.50 24.75
N PRO A 381 15.03 -5.80 23.78
CA PRO A 381 13.60 -5.89 23.53
C PRO A 381 13.18 -7.22 22.93
N ASP A 382 14.10 -8.02 22.37
CA ASP A 382 13.75 -9.32 21.78
C ASP A 382 13.66 -10.43 22.84
N GLU A 383 14.26 -10.23 24.02
CA GLU A 383 14.25 -11.19 25.14
C GLU A 383 13.17 -10.88 26.18
N HIS A 384 12.68 -9.64 26.22
CA HIS A 384 11.78 -9.15 27.26
C HIS A 384 10.52 -8.57 26.60
N THR A 385 9.58 -9.47 26.29
CA THR A 385 8.34 -9.13 25.59
C THR A 385 7.11 -9.71 26.26
N TYR A 386 5.96 -9.08 25.97
CA TYR A 386 4.64 -9.60 26.32
C TYR A 386 3.90 -10.02 25.05
N ALA A 387 3.61 -11.32 24.92
CA ALA A 387 2.76 -11.85 23.87
C ALA A 387 1.29 -11.51 24.17
N TYR A 388 0.57 -11.00 23.16
CA TYR A 388 -0.81 -10.56 23.32
C TYR A 388 -1.68 -10.99 22.13
N ASP A 389 -2.84 -11.54 22.45
CA ASP A 389 -3.92 -11.93 21.53
C ASP A 389 -5.07 -10.94 21.77
N ASN A 390 -5.42 -10.14 20.75
CA ASN A 390 -6.41 -9.07 20.93
C ASN A 390 -7.85 -9.51 20.63
N ASN A 391 -8.04 -10.66 19.99
CA ASN A 391 -9.35 -11.16 19.58
C ASN A 391 -9.79 -12.40 20.39
N GLY A 392 -8.87 -12.99 21.17
CA GLY A 392 -9.12 -14.15 22.02
C GLY A 392 -9.21 -15.48 21.26
N ASP A 393 -8.66 -15.57 20.05
CA ASP A 393 -8.68 -16.79 19.24
C ASP A 393 -7.60 -17.83 19.62
N GLY A 394 -6.74 -17.48 20.57
CA GLY A 394 -5.63 -18.32 21.05
C GLY A 394 -4.34 -18.16 20.24
N VAL A 395 -4.31 -17.27 19.25
CA VAL A 395 -3.13 -16.96 18.44
C VAL A 395 -2.54 -15.61 18.88
N THR A 396 -1.23 -15.57 19.10
CA THR A 396 -0.57 -14.31 19.42
C THR A 396 -0.65 -13.34 18.24
N ASP A 397 -1.12 -12.12 18.52
CA ASP A 397 -1.24 -11.05 17.53
C ASP A 397 -0.10 -10.05 17.60
N TYR A 398 0.39 -9.79 18.80
CA TYR A 398 1.42 -8.79 19.09
C TYR A 398 2.44 -9.32 20.08
N TYR A 399 3.67 -8.81 19.97
CA TYR A 399 4.67 -8.87 21.03
C TYR A 399 5.01 -7.43 21.44
N PHE A 400 4.61 -7.02 22.64
CA PHE A 400 4.91 -5.70 23.18
C PHE A 400 6.29 -5.67 23.84
N MET A 401 7.00 -4.55 23.71
CA MET A 401 8.14 -4.25 24.58
C MET A 401 7.70 -4.20 26.05
N ASP A 402 8.59 -4.55 26.98
CA ASP A 402 8.30 -4.49 28.41
C ASP A 402 8.26 -3.07 29.01
N ARG A 403 8.83 -2.10 28.28
CA ARG A 403 8.96 -0.69 28.67
C ARG A 403 8.78 0.27 27.48
N ASN A 404 8.49 1.54 27.80
CA ASN A 404 8.34 2.59 26.79
C ASN A 404 9.67 2.86 26.05
N LEU A 405 9.57 3.37 24.83
CA LEU A 405 10.72 3.76 24.02
C LEU A 405 11.55 4.84 24.74
N GLY A 406 12.83 4.55 24.97
CA GLY A 406 13.75 5.42 25.70
C GLY A 406 13.74 5.26 27.23
N ALA A 407 12.91 4.37 27.78
CA ALA A 407 12.90 4.09 29.22
C ALA A 407 14.13 3.26 29.64
N LEU A 408 14.61 3.42 30.87
CA LEU A 408 15.77 2.66 31.36
C LEU A 408 15.37 1.51 32.28
N THR A 409 14.11 1.47 32.72
CA THR A 409 13.54 0.43 33.59
C THR A 409 12.07 0.19 33.25
N ASP A 410 11.55 -0.98 33.57
CA ASP A 410 10.13 -1.35 33.51
C ASP A 410 9.40 -1.11 34.85
N ASP A 411 10.12 -0.69 35.90
CA ASP A 411 9.53 -0.27 37.18
C ASP A 411 8.78 1.06 37.02
N ALA A 412 7.46 0.98 36.90
CA ALA A 412 6.57 2.14 36.74
C ALA A 412 6.60 3.15 37.90
N ASN A 413 7.21 2.81 39.05
CA ASN A 413 7.41 3.74 40.17
C ASN A 413 8.73 4.52 40.08
N ASN A 414 9.58 4.20 39.11
CA ASN A 414 10.83 4.89 38.86
C ASN A 414 10.65 5.92 37.72
N PRO A 415 11.05 7.19 37.86
CA PRO A 415 10.99 8.18 36.78
C PRO A 415 11.63 7.73 35.47
N ASN A 416 12.66 6.87 35.53
CA ASN A 416 13.32 6.32 34.35
C ASN A 416 12.45 5.34 33.55
N SER A 417 11.27 4.95 34.02
CA SER A 417 10.33 4.13 33.25
C SER A 417 9.53 4.90 32.21
N VAL A 418 9.51 6.23 32.30
CA VAL A 418 8.71 7.10 31.41
C VAL A 418 9.16 6.99 29.96
N GLY A 419 10.47 7.06 29.72
CA GLY A 419 11.06 7.15 28.38
C GLY A 419 10.90 8.53 27.74
N CYS A 420 10.87 8.57 26.41
CA CYS A 420 10.71 9.82 25.66
C CYS A 420 9.27 10.03 25.18
N PHE A 421 8.89 11.28 24.99
CA PHE A 421 7.63 11.72 24.43
C PHE A 421 7.78 12.03 22.94
N TYR A 422 6.78 11.67 22.12
CA TYR A 422 6.79 11.92 20.68
C TYR A 422 5.51 12.63 20.25
N GLN A 423 5.61 13.76 19.56
CA GLN A 423 4.43 14.38 18.94
C GLN A 423 3.90 13.46 17.84
N GLY A 424 2.57 13.35 17.74
CA GLY A 424 1.88 12.47 16.81
C GLY A 424 2.38 12.60 15.37
N GLY A 425 2.97 11.54 14.81
CA GLY A 425 3.52 11.56 13.45
C GLY A 425 4.95 12.12 13.31
N ARG A 426 5.70 12.27 14.41
CA ARG A 426 7.12 12.64 14.38
C ARG A 426 8.01 11.49 14.86
N ASN A 427 9.23 11.47 14.33
CA ASN A 427 10.30 10.57 14.76
C ASN A 427 11.20 11.17 15.86
N THR A 428 11.04 12.46 16.18
CA THR A 428 11.93 13.17 17.12
C THR A 428 11.45 13.02 18.56
N PRO A 429 12.28 12.47 19.47
CA PRO A 429 11.94 12.38 20.88
C PRO A 429 12.06 13.71 21.62
N PHE A 430 11.23 13.87 22.65
CA PHE A 430 11.37 14.85 23.73
C PHE A 430 11.64 14.09 25.04
N PRO A 431 12.77 14.32 25.72
CA PRO A 431 13.13 13.60 26.93
C PRO A 431 12.32 14.10 28.15
N THR A 432 12.51 13.41 29.27
CA THR A 432 11.97 13.80 30.58
C THR A 432 13.09 13.76 31.63
N SER A 433 12.77 14.14 32.86
CA SER A 433 13.70 14.07 33.99
C SER A 433 13.92 12.62 34.42
N SER A 434 15.18 12.23 34.64
CA SER A 434 15.58 10.94 35.22
C SER A 434 15.51 10.93 36.76
N VAL A 435 15.30 12.09 37.38
CA VAL A 435 15.32 12.28 38.85
C VAL A 435 13.91 12.28 39.43
N THR A 436 12.95 12.87 38.72
CA THR A 436 11.57 13.03 39.18
C THR A 436 10.61 12.75 38.03
N PHE A 437 9.43 12.22 38.34
CA PHE A 437 8.35 12.20 37.35
C PHE A 437 8.08 13.62 36.83
N PRO A 438 7.54 13.77 35.60
CA PRO A 438 7.16 15.07 35.09
C PRO A 438 6.23 15.79 36.06
N GLY A 439 6.49 17.08 36.31
CA GLY A 439 5.62 17.91 37.14
C GLY A 439 4.43 18.41 36.33
N GLU A 440 3.22 18.37 36.91
CA GLU A 440 2.03 18.97 36.28
C GLU A 440 2.30 20.46 35.96
N GLY A 441 2.04 20.87 34.71
CA GLY A 441 2.25 22.23 34.24
C GLY A 441 3.70 22.62 33.94
N ALA A 442 4.68 21.75 34.21
CA ALA A 442 6.08 22.02 33.85
C ALA A 442 6.25 22.08 32.32
N SER A 443 7.15 22.93 31.84
CA SER A 443 7.43 23.09 30.42
C SER A 443 8.49 22.10 29.95
N VAL A 444 8.29 21.53 28.77
CA VAL A 444 9.33 20.73 28.08
C VAL A 444 10.58 21.55 27.78
N ALA A 445 10.47 22.87 27.64
CA ALA A 445 11.59 23.77 27.39
C ALA A 445 12.56 23.91 28.58
N ASP A 446 12.10 23.53 29.78
CA ASP A 446 12.89 23.62 31.02
C ASP A 446 13.61 22.29 31.35
N ILE A 447 13.41 21.25 30.55
CA ILE A 447 14.14 19.99 30.70
C ILE A 447 15.63 20.25 30.44
N GLN A 448 16.46 19.87 31.41
CA GLN A 448 17.91 20.00 31.27
C GLN A 448 18.44 18.99 30.26
N LEU A 449 19.14 19.51 29.25
CA LEU A 449 19.84 18.72 28.24
C LEU A 449 21.32 19.04 28.25
N PHE A 450 22.10 18.09 27.76
CA PHE A 450 23.54 18.20 27.62
C PHE A 450 23.95 18.05 26.15
N GLY A 451 24.96 18.79 25.75
CA GLY A 451 25.71 18.59 24.51
C GLY A 451 27.20 18.47 24.82
N HIS A 452 28.02 18.39 23.78
CA HIS A 452 29.48 18.42 23.97
C HIS A 452 29.97 19.79 24.45
N ASN A 453 31.13 19.80 25.10
CA ASN A 453 31.84 21.03 25.50
C ASN A 453 31.01 21.94 26.42
N GLY A 454 30.24 21.33 27.34
CA GLY A 454 29.40 22.05 28.30
C GLY A 454 28.18 22.74 27.69
N ASN A 455 27.87 22.50 26.41
CA ASN A 455 26.68 23.02 25.78
C ASN A 455 25.42 22.49 26.48
N LYS A 456 24.41 23.35 26.64
CA LYS A 456 23.11 23.02 27.24
C LYS A 456 21.99 23.39 26.26
N PRO A 457 21.72 22.54 25.25
CA PRO A 457 20.67 22.74 24.28
C PRO A 457 19.31 22.93 24.96
N LYS A 458 18.39 23.65 24.32
CA LYS A 458 17.03 23.82 24.81
C LYS A 458 16.01 23.42 23.76
N ILE A 459 14.93 22.80 24.22
CA ILE A 459 13.75 22.56 23.42
C ILE A 459 13.03 23.90 23.27
N LYS A 460 12.65 24.24 22.04
CA LYS A 460 11.87 25.44 21.76
C LYS A 460 10.41 25.06 21.68
N VAL A 461 9.54 25.91 22.20
CA VAL A 461 8.09 25.76 22.02
C VAL A 461 7.62 26.97 21.21
N GLU A 462 7.20 26.74 19.98
CA GLU A 462 6.73 27.82 19.10
C GLU A 462 5.42 27.42 18.43
N ALA A 463 4.55 28.41 18.21
CA ALA A 463 3.30 28.19 17.51
C ALA A 463 3.54 27.75 16.06
N ILE A 464 2.63 26.90 15.58
CA ILE A 464 2.53 26.58 14.16
C ILE A 464 2.33 27.85 13.30
N TRP A 465 2.93 27.86 12.11
CA TRP A 465 2.80 28.94 11.14
C TRP A 465 1.90 28.50 9.98
N GLY A 466 0.64 28.95 9.99
CA GLY A 466 -0.28 28.77 8.86
C GLY A 466 -0.86 27.37 8.71
N ASP A 467 -1.36 27.06 7.52
CA ASP A 467 -2.08 25.83 7.19
C ASP A 467 -1.34 24.92 6.19
N ASP A 468 -0.18 25.34 5.68
CA ASP A 468 0.70 24.55 4.82
C ASP A 468 1.37 23.41 5.63
N GLN A 469 0.80 22.20 5.48
CA GLN A 469 1.31 20.98 6.09
C GLN A 469 2.76 20.70 5.70
N GLY A 470 3.12 20.91 4.43
CA GLY A 470 4.47 20.71 3.91
C GLY A 470 5.50 21.60 4.59
N GLN A 471 5.18 22.90 4.78
CA GLN A 471 6.06 23.83 5.50
C GLN A 471 6.28 23.43 6.95
N SER A 472 5.23 23.03 7.64
CA SER A 472 5.33 22.59 9.05
C SER A 472 6.25 21.38 9.20
N ILE A 473 6.17 20.41 8.28
CA ILE A 473 7.06 19.24 8.25
C ILE A 473 8.51 19.66 7.98
N ARG A 474 8.74 20.47 6.94
CA ARG A 474 10.09 20.97 6.61
C ARG A 474 10.72 21.75 7.78
N ARG A 475 9.92 22.49 8.54
CA ARG A 475 10.37 23.23 9.72
C ARG A 475 10.87 22.30 10.82
N VAL A 476 10.12 21.26 11.18
CA VAL A 476 10.56 20.31 12.22
C VAL A 476 11.73 19.42 11.78
N LEU A 477 11.86 19.15 10.48
CA LEU A 477 13.02 18.44 9.94
C LEU A 477 14.31 19.27 10.04
N LYS A 478 14.20 20.60 9.82
CA LYS A 478 15.33 21.53 9.89
C LYS A 478 15.67 21.96 11.32
N ASP A 479 14.66 22.09 12.19
CA ASP A 479 14.80 22.42 13.61
C ASP A 479 14.20 21.33 14.50
N PRO A 480 14.88 20.18 14.67
CA PRO A 480 14.36 19.05 15.44
C PRO A 480 14.15 19.33 16.94
N LEU A 481 14.78 20.37 17.51
CA LEU A 481 14.53 20.81 18.89
C LEU A 481 13.22 21.61 19.04
N LEU A 482 12.52 21.89 17.95
CA LEU A 482 11.24 22.58 17.99
C LEU A 482 10.11 21.62 18.36
N PHE A 483 9.44 21.91 19.48
CA PHE A 483 8.09 21.46 19.79
C PHE A 483 7.11 22.47 19.20
N ILE A 484 6.32 22.05 18.20
CA ILE A 484 5.34 22.95 17.60
C ILE A 484 4.06 22.90 18.44
N SER A 485 3.67 24.05 18.99
CA SER A 485 2.41 24.18 19.72
C SER A 485 1.23 24.46 18.80
N ALA A 486 0.03 24.10 19.28
CA ALA A 486 -1.24 24.35 18.61
C ALA A 486 -2.19 25.18 19.50
N LYS A 487 -3.20 25.81 18.87
CA LYS A 487 -4.18 26.68 19.57
C LYS A 487 -5.07 25.93 20.57
N GLY A 488 -5.14 24.61 20.45
CA GLY A 488 -6.02 23.76 21.25
C GLY A 488 -6.39 22.50 20.49
N GLU A 489 -7.24 21.68 21.08
CA GLU A 489 -7.95 20.65 20.33
C GLU A 489 -8.98 21.32 19.40
N PRO A 490 -9.13 20.91 18.13
CA PRO A 490 -8.54 19.75 17.45
C PRO A 490 -7.27 20.06 16.62
N TYR A 491 -6.70 21.26 16.71
CA TYR A 491 -5.60 21.74 15.85
C TYR A 491 -4.34 20.91 16.01
N SER A 492 -3.66 20.59 14.90
CA SER A 492 -2.45 19.77 14.86
C SER A 492 -1.16 20.61 14.75
N TRP A 493 0.01 19.99 14.92
CA TRP A 493 1.30 20.65 14.67
C TRP A 493 1.63 20.81 13.18
N VAL A 494 0.85 20.18 12.29
CA VAL A 494 1.06 20.31 10.83
C VAL A 494 0.18 21.35 10.17
N THR A 495 -0.97 21.73 10.75
CA THR A 495 -1.82 22.78 10.18
C THR A 495 -2.72 23.46 11.22
N THR A 496 -2.96 24.76 11.01
CA THR A 496 -3.95 25.55 11.77
C THR A 496 -5.38 25.35 11.28
N ASN A 497 -5.62 24.59 10.20
CA ASN A 497 -6.97 24.25 9.76
C ASN A 497 -7.49 23.04 10.55
N PRO A 498 -8.54 23.19 11.39
CA PRO A 498 -9.07 22.09 12.21
C PRO A 498 -9.84 21.05 11.39
N ASN A 499 -10.19 21.37 10.15
CA ASN A 499 -10.95 20.54 9.22
C ASN A 499 -10.09 20.03 8.06
N ALA A 500 -8.76 20.25 8.09
CA ALA A 500 -7.88 19.77 7.05
C ALA A 500 -7.93 18.24 6.98
N SER A 501 -8.01 17.74 5.76
CA SER A 501 -7.81 16.33 5.45
C SER A 501 -6.36 15.94 5.73
N ASN A 502 -6.18 14.65 5.92
CA ASN A 502 -4.91 14.04 6.30
C ASN A 502 -3.90 13.94 5.12
N ASP A 503 -4.01 14.78 4.09
CA ASP A 503 -3.41 14.55 2.76
C ASP A 503 -1.90 14.25 2.79
N LEU A 504 -1.12 14.91 3.66
CA LEU A 504 0.31 14.61 3.83
C LEU A 504 0.61 13.80 5.10
N ALA A 505 -0.27 13.86 6.10
CA ALA A 505 -0.01 13.33 7.43
C ALA A 505 -0.76 12.03 7.76
N ALA A 506 -1.57 11.50 6.85
CA ALA A 506 -2.36 10.27 7.03
C ALA A 506 -1.50 9.09 7.48
N ASP A 507 -0.28 9.02 6.97
CA ASP A 507 0.62 7.86 7.08
C ASP A 507 1.96 8.20 7.73
N PHE A 508 2.02 9.24 8.56
CA PHE A 508 3.25 9.51 9.30
C PHE A 508 3.59 8.40 10.28
N TRP A 509 2.60 7.84 10.94
CA TRP A 509 2.73 6.67 11.79
C TRP A 509 1.95 5.50 11.18
N PRO A 510 2.35 4.25 11.48
CA PRO A 510 1.68 3.09 10.91
C PRO A 510 0.22 3.06 11.31
N ASN A 511 -0.65 2.54 10.44
CA ASN A 511 -2.07 2.37 10.74
C ASN A 511 -2.59 1.04 10.17
N SER A 512 -3.82 0.67 10.51
CA SER A 512 -4.41 -0.61 10.09
C SER A 512 -4.61 -0.78 8.57
N LYS A 513 -4.62 0.32 7.81
CA LYS A 513 -4.70 0.27 6.34
C LYS A 513 -3.34 -0.11 5.74
N THR A 514 -2.26 0.45 6.27
CA THR A 514 -0.90 0.18 5.76
C THR A 514 -0.37 -1.14 6.25
N LYS A 515 -0.68 -1.50 7.51
CA LYS A 515 -0.15 -2.68 8.22
C LYS A 515 1.39 -2.73 8.30
N GLU A 516 2.03 -1.62 7.97
CA GLU A 516 3.47 -1.52 7.81
C GLU A 516 3.97 -0.29 8.57
N LYS A 517 5.22 -0.41 9.04
CA LYS A 517 5.98 0.71 9.60
C LYS A 517 6.04 1.86 8.59
N THR A 518 6.14 3.09 9.08
CA THR A 518 6.23 4.29 8.26
C THR A 518 7.56 5.00 8.48
N ILE A 519 7.89 5.97 7.62
CA ILE A 519 9.15 6.71 7.67
C ILE A 519 9.34 7.46 9.00
N TYR A 520 8.27 7.96 9.62
CA TYR A 520 8.32 8.69 10.90
C TYR A 520 8.01 7.85 12.13
N ASP A 521 7.79 6.54 11.99
CA ASP A 521 7.66 5.65 13.14
C ASP A 521 8.95 5.70 13.99
N PRO A 522 8.92 6.18 15.25
CA PRO A 522 10.11 6.38 16.08
C PRO A 522 10.83 5.07 16.48
N SER A 523 10.23 3.90 16.26
CA SER A 523 10.67 2.66 16.87
C SER A 523 12.02 2.14 16.34
N PRO A 524 12.70 1.25 17.10
CA PRO A 524 13.91 0.55 16.66
C PRO A 524 13.68 -0.38 15.45
N ALA A 525 14.77 -0.96 14.93
CA ALA A 525 14.72 -1.92 13.83
C ALA A 525 13.88 -3.14 14.23
N GLY A 526 12.97 -3.57 13.35
CA GLY A 526 12.07 -4.69 13.61
C GLY A 526 10.88 -4.39 14.55
N TRP A 527 10.78 -3.17 15.09
CA TRP A 527 9.70 -2.72 15.98
C TRP A 527 8.91 -1.58 15.33
N MET A 528 7.65 -1.39 15.72
CA MET A 528 6.79 -0.30 15.23
C MET A 528 5.78 0.14 16.29
N LEU A 529 5.05 1.24 16.04
CA LEU A 529 3.88 1.59 16.84
C LEU A 529 2.78 0.54 16.69
N PRO A 530 2.00 0.28 17.76
CA PRO A 530 0.90 -0.66 17.72
C PRO A 530 -0.25 -0.12 16.89
N ILE A 531 -0.79 -0.94 15.99
CA ILE A 531 -1.92 -0.63 15.11
C ILE A 531 -3.05 -1.64 15.33
N TYR A 532 -4.23 -1.36 14.78
CA TYR A 532 -5.34 -2.31 14.85
C TYR A 532 -5.02 -3.55 14.00
N LYS A 533 -5.35 -4.72 14.53
CA LYS A 533 -5.26 -6.03 13.87
C LYS A 533 -6.57 -6.77 14.15
N ASN A 534 -7.02 -7.59 13.21
CA ASN A 534 -8.28 -8.34 13.32
C ASN A 534 -9.51 -7.44 13.55
N GLY A 535 -9.47 -6.18 13.08
CA GLY A 535 -10.53 -5.19 13.31
C GLY A 535 -10.65 -4.70 14.75
N LYS A 536 -9.65 -4.99 15.60
CA LYS A 536 -9.63 -4.70 17.03
C LYS A 536 -8.44 -3.82 17.42
N SER A 537 -8.62 -3.05 18.49
CA SER A 537 -7.56 -2.23 19.07
C SER A 537 -6.41 -3.14 19.55
N PRO A 538 -5.13 -2.70 19.47
CA PRO A 538 -4.04 -3.38 20.16
C PRO A 538 -4.18 -3.31 21.69
N TRP A 539 -5.06 -2.43 22.18
CA TRP A 539 -5.37 -2.20 23.58
C TRP A 539 -6.75 -2.76 23.96
N GLU A 540 -7.24 -3.77 23.23
CA GLU A 540 -8.50 -4.45 23.59
C GLU A 540 -8.37 -5.11 24.98
N ASN A 541 -9.50 -5.45 25.62
CA ASN A 541 -9.55 -6.21 26.88
C ASN A 541 -8.78 -5.60 28.06
N LEU A 542 -8.49 -4.29 28.00
CA LEU A 542 -8.04 -3.59 29.19
C LEU A 542 -9.11 -3.66 30.29
N PRO A 543 -8.73 -3.92 31.55
CA PRO A 543 -9.66 -3.99 32.67
C PRO A 543 -10.50 -2.72 32.79
N THR A 544 -11.76 -2.86 33.18
CA THR A 544 -12.68 -1.71 33.28
C THR A 544 -12.33 -0.75 34.42
N THR A 545 -11.43 -1.12 35.33
CA THR A 545 -10.96 -0.28 36.43
C THR A 545 -9.42 -0.20 36.48
N TYR A 546 -8.90 0.95 36.92
CA TYR A 546 -7.46 1.23 36.96
C TYR A 546 -6.73 0.36 38.01
N THR A 547 -7.37 0.09 39.15
CA THR A 547 -6.76 -0.71 40.22
C THR A 547 -6.57 -2.16 39.82
N GLU A 548 -7.51 -2.73 39.07
CA GLU A 548 -7.40 -4.06 38.48
C GLU A 548 -6.29 -4.10 37.43
N TYR A 549 -6.09 -3.04 36.64
CA TYR A 549 -4.99 -2.94 35.68
C TYR A 549 -3.62 -3.03 36.33
N LEU A 550 -3.35 -2.32 37.43
CA LEU A 550 -2.08 -2.47 38.15
C LEU A 550 -1.86 -3.91 38.68
N ALA A 551 -2.92 -4.70 38.85
CA ALA A 551 -2.84 -6.10 39.28
C ALA A 551 -2.83 -7.12 38.12
N SER A 552 -3.47 -6.82 36.97
CA SER A 552 -3.66 -7.76 35.85
C SER A 552 -2.82 -7.44 34.60
N ALA A 553 -2.42 -6.17 34.40
CA ALA A 553 -1.50 -5.76 33.34
C ALA A 553 -0.08 -6.32 33.51
N GLY A 554 0.24 -6.77 34.73
CA GLY A 554 1.45 -7.53 35.05
C GLY A 554 1.58 -8.87 34.31
N THR A 555 0.62 -9.25 33.45
CA THR A 555 0.73 -10.47 32.60
C THR A 555 0.54 -10.24 31.10
N ALA A 556 -0.23 -9.24 30.65
CA ALA A 556 -0.56 -9.08 29.22
C ALA A 556 0.21 -7.98 28.47
N PHE A 557 0.63 -6.90 29.14
CA PHE A 557 1.26 -5.72 28.48
C PHE A 557 2.39 -5.06 29.27
N GLY A 558 2.70 -5.55 30.47
CA GLY A 558 3.66 -4.92 31.38
C GLY A 558 3.13 -3.66 32.05
N ASN A 559 3.97 -3.04 32.88
CA ASN A 559 3.60 -1.84 33.62
C ASN A 559 3.77 -0.56 32.79
N TYR A 560 2.89 0.41 33.04
CA TYR A 560 2.95 1.73 32.41
C TYR A 560 3.12 2.84 33.45
N PRO A 561 4.08 3.75 33.26
CA PRO A 561 4.26 4.89 34.15
C PRO A 561 3.13 5.89 34.00
N LEU A 562 2.78 6.54 35.11
CA LEU A 562 1.84 7.65 35.16
C LEU A 562 2.50 8.95 34.67
N ALA A 563 2.93 8.96 33.42
CA ALA A 563 3.68 10.07 32.83
C ALA A 563 2.79 11.19 32.28
N GLY A 564 1.48 10.94 32.13
CA GLY A 564 0.57 11.86 31.46
C GLY A 564 0.94 12.07 29.99
N ARG A 565 0.82 13.33 29.54
CA ARG A 565 1.22 13.77 28.20
C ARG A 565 1.97 15.09 28.26
N LEU A 566 2.74 15.38 27.22
CA LEU A 566 3.03 16.74 26.82
C LEU A 566 1.85 17.26 26.00
N LYS A 567 1.13 18.21 26.58
CA LYS A 567 -0.02 18.86 25.94
C LYS A 567 0.44 19.67 24.72
N PHE A 568 -0.49 19.96 23.82
CA PHE A 568 -0.27 20.78 22.61
C PHE A 568 0.38 22.17 22.82
N ASP A 569 0.59 22.63 24.06
CA ASP A 569 1.28 23.87 24.41
C ASP A 569 2.70 23.64 24.96
N GLY A 570 3.18 22.40 24.97
CA GLY A 570 4.51 22.02 25.47
C GLY A 570 4.58 21.83 26.98
N THR A 571 3.46 21.87 27.69
CA THR A 571 3.41 21.63 29.15
C THR A 571 2.95 20.21 29.49
N PHE A 572 3.44 19.66 30.60
CA PHE A 572 3.00 18.35 31.08
C PHE A 572 1.59 18.42 31.69
N GLN A 573 0.73 17.47 31.32
CA GLN A 573 -0.63 17.35 31.83
C GLN A 573 -0.95 15.92 32.25
N TRP A 574 -1.67 15.79 33.37
CA TRP A 574 -2.01 14.53 34.03
C TRP A 574 -0.79 13.70 34.44
N ALA A 575 0.35 14.36 34.63
CA ALA A 575 1.54 13.70 35.12
C ALA A 575 1.28 13.22 36.56
N THR A 576 1.79 12.04 36.89
CA THR A 576 1.51 11.27 38.13
C THR A 576 0.06 10.80 38.33
N LYS A 577 -0.85 11.12 37.40
CA LYS A 577 -2.29 10.83 37.51
C LYS A 577 -2.79 9.85 36.44
N SER A 578 -2.24 9.93 35.24
CA SER A 578 -2.69 9.08 34.13
C SER A 578 -1.52 8.49 33.35
N ALA A 579 -1.69 7.26 32.88
CA ALA A 579 -0.88 6.73 31.78
C ALA A 579 -1.59 7.07 30.47
N MET A 580 -0.83 7.52 29.47
CA MET A 580 -1.37 7.81 28.14
C MET A 580 -0.55 7.10 27.08
N ILE A 581 -1.23 6.38 26.20
CA ILE A 581 -0.58 5.41 25.31
C ILE A 581 -1.12 5.61 23.89
N TYR A 582 -0.20 5.68 22.93
CA TYR A 582 -0.54 5.77 21.51
C TYR A 582 -1.05 4.44 20.93
N CYS A 583 -1.98 4.54 19.99
CA CYS A 583 -2.10 3.60 18.89
C CYS A 583 -1.75 4.35 17.60
N GLY A 584 -1.05 3.71 16.67
CA GLY A 584 -0.76 4.26 15.35
C GLY A 584 -2.01 4.55 14.51
N GLU A 585 -3.17 4.05 14.91
CA GLU A 585 -4.45 4.35 14.27
C GLU A 585 -4.74 5.86 14.27
N SER A 586 -5.10 6.40 13.11
CA SER A 586 -5.39 7.83 12.94
C SER A 586 -6.81 8.07 12.46
N SER A 587 -7.40 9.19 12.87
CA SER A 587 -8.69 9.64 12.33
C SER A 587 -8.49 10.43 11.04
N SER A 588 -9.59 10.72 10.33
CA SER A 588 -9.59 11.60 9.15
C SER A 588 -9.16 13.04 9.41
N ASN A 589 -9.10 13.50 10.67
CA ASN A 589 -8.98 14.92 11.04
C ASN A 589 -7.70 15.23 11.83
N LEU A 590 -6.54 14.71 11.43
CA LEU A 590 -5.21 15.05 12.01
C LEU A 590 -5.03 14.69 13.49
N LYS A 591 -5.84 13.77 14.00
CA LYS A 591 -5.76 13.24 15.36
C LYS A 591 -5.27 11.79 15.36
N THR A 592 -4.58 11.41 16.42
CA THR A 592 -4.11 10.04 16.66
C THR A 592 -4.95 9.40 17.76
N TYR A 593 -5.27 8.12 17.62
CA TYR A 593 -6.00 7.38 18.64
C TYR A 593 -5.14 7.17 19.89
N MET A 594 -5.78 7.27 21.04
CA MET A 594 -5.12 7.16 22.34
C MET A 594 -6.01 6.44 23.33
N VAL A 595 -5.33 5.77 24.26
CA VAL A 595 -5.92 5.23 25.47
C VAL A 595 -5.35 6.00 26.65
N MET A 596 -6.24 6.55 27.48
CA MET A 596 -5.89 7.12 28.78
C MET A 596 -6.33 6.16 29.89
N LEU A 597 -5.41 5.87 30.81
CA LEU A 597 -5.68 5.14 32.04
C LEU A 597 -5.59 6.13 33.20
N ALA A 598 -6.73 6.55 33.74
CA ALA A 598 -6.79 7.60 34.75
C ALA A 598 -6.91 6.99 36.16
N LYS A 599 -5.85 7.12 36.97
CA LYS A 599 -5.78 6.60 38.33
C LYS A 599 -6.85 7.21 39.23
N ASP A 600 -6.90 8.54 39.28
CA ASP A 600 -7.77 9.27 40.20
C ASP A 600 -9.26 9.13 39.85
N GLN A 601 -9.56 8.79 38.59
CA GLN A 601 -10.92 8.63 38.09
C GLN A 601 -11.34 7.16 37.99
N ASN A 602 -10.43 6.23 38.31
CA ASN A 602 -10.58 4.79 38.22
C ASN A 602 -11.23 4.33 36.90
N LYS A 603 -10.78 4.88 35.76
CA LYS A 603 -11.41 4.67 34.45
C LYS A 603 -10.40 4.58 33.31
N ILE A 604 -10.88 4.05 32.19
CA ILE A 604 -10.18 4.02 30.90
C ILE A 604 -10.97 4.86 29.89
N ASP A 605 -10.31 5.84 29.28
CA ASP A 605 -10.90 6.69 28.24
C ASP A 605 -10.19 6.45 26.90
N ASN A 606 -10.98 6.14 25.87
CA ASN A 606 -10.52 6.02 24.50
C ASN A 606 -10.90 7.28 23.73
N ASN A 607 -9.93 7.99 23.16
CA ASN A 607 -10.21 9.23 22.44
C ASN A 607 -9.17 9.53 21.37
N TYR A 608 -9.55 10.40 20.44
CA TYR A 608 -8.64 11.00 19.48
C TYR A 608 -8.23 12.38 19.96
N TYR A 609 -6.94 12.59 20.18
CA TYR A 609 -6.40 13.91 20.43
C TYR A 609 -5.52 14.39 19.29
N SER A 610 -5.37 15.70 19.22
CA SER A 610 -4.47 16.37 18.30
C SER A 610 -3.08 15.73 18.32
N ARG A 611 -2.51 15.58 17.12
CA ARG A 611 -1.11 15.19 16.93
C ARG A 611 -0.11 16.17 17.57
N ALA A 612 -0.52 17.39 17.90
CA ALA A 612 0.35 18.36 18.60
C ALA A 612 0.68 17.92 20.04
N ASN A 613 -0.13 17.03 20.63
CA ASN A 613 0.23 16.38 21.89
C ASN A 613 1.37 15.38 21.64
N ALA A 614 2.28 15.26 22.62
CA ALA A 614 3.29 14.23 22.66
C ALA A 614 3.07 13.29 23.85
N MET A 615 3.35 12.00 23.66
CA MET A 615 3.19 10.97 24.69
C MET A 615 4.30 9.93 24.59
N PRO A 616 4.52 9.12 25.64
CA PRO A 616 5.36 7.95 25.55
C PRO A 616 4.82 6.94 24.54
N VAL A 617 5.73 6.23 23.87
CA VAL A 617 5.40 5.20 22.88
C VAL A 617 5.79 3.83 23.45
N ARG A 618 4.90 2.84 23.34
CA ARG A 618 5.22 1.43 23.54
C ARG A 618 5.27 0.72 22.19
N CYS A 619 6.43 0.21 21.80
CA CYS A 619 6.59 -0.43 20.50
C CYS A 619 6.14 -1.90 20.54
N VAL A 620 5.79 -2.43 19.37
CA VAL A 620 5.39 -3.83 19.17
C VAL A 620 6.09 -4.47 17.98
N LYS A 621 6.14 -5.80 17.99
CA LYS A 621 6.17 -6.64 16.78
C LYS A 621 4.77 -7.16 16.51
N ILE A 622 4.32 -7.07 15.27
CA ILE A 622 3.07 -7.70 14.85
C ILE A 622 3.37 -9.14 14.44
N ALA A 623 2.68 -10.10 15.04
CA ALA A 623 2.80 -11.50 14.66
C ALA A 623 2.25 -11.71 13.24
N LYS A 624 2.93 -12.54 12.45
CA LYS A 624 2.58 -12.80 11.05
C LYS A 624 1.41 -13.74 10.89
#